data_AF-A0A7D9LB04-F1
#
_entry.id   AF-A0A7D9LB04-F1
#
_cell.length_a   1.000
_cell.length_b   1.000
_cell.length_c   1.000
_cell.angle_alpha   90.00
_cell.angle_beta   90.00
_cell.angle_gamma   90.00
#
_symmetry.space_group_name_H-M   'P 1'
#
loop_
_entity.id
_entity.type
_entity.pdbx_description
1 polymer ?
#
loop_
_entity_poly.entity_id
_entity_poly.type
_entity_poly.pdbx_seq_one_letter_code
_entity_poly.pdbx_strand_id
1 'polypeptide(L)'
;MRRRRAEDELHKFKMPDENVDLELQWESRLEKNFNVFTVGKIFRLNDDCLVVGGEDGMITVYEIPTVKNSVKNVSLKELIKLETKGGPVQTLCLHDVTKFGSVDLIVADSKGTLTFFGNKQILYKMTISEGCISALAVDIDT
;
A
#
# COMPACT_ATOMS: atom_id res chain seq x y z
N MET A 1 -39.54 -47.29 -7.24
CA MET A 1 -39.70 -45.90 -6.72
C MET A 1 -38.31 -45.26 -6.69
N ARG A 2 -37.75 -44.84 -7.85
CA ARG A 2 -37.52 -43.44 -8.24
C ARG A 2 -37.35 -42.45 -7.07
N ARG A 3 -36.16 -41.89 -6.90
CA ARG A 3 -35.92 -40.45 -6.68
C ARG A 3 -34.59 -40.04 -7.31
N ARG A 4 -34.65 -39.00 -8.15
CA ARG A 4 -33.56 -38.31 -8.86
C ARG A 4 -33.06 -37.12 -8.01
N ARG A 5 -31.83 -36.71 -8.34
CA ARG A 5 -31.09 -35.45 -8.10
C ARG A 5 -31.86 -34.22 -7.57
N ALA A 6 -31.16 -33.45 -6.75
CA ALA A 6 -30.75 -32.05 -6.99
C ALA A 6 -29.59 -31.76 -6.00
N GLU A 7 -28.35 -31.58 -6.46
CA GLU A 7 -27.78 -30.27 -6.80
C GLU A 7 -27.66 -29.38 -5.58
N ASP A 8 -26.49 -29.42 -4.94
CA ASP A 8 -25.80 -28.22 -4.48
C ASP A 8 -24.36 -28.38 -4.94
N GLU A 9 -24.14 -27.97 -6.19
CA GLU A 9 -22.81 -27.74 -6.74
C GLU A 9 -22.17 -26.62 -5.93
N LEU A 10 -21.49 -27.01 -4.85
CA LEU A 10 -20.42 -26.21 -4.28
C LEU A 10 -19.53 -25.86 -5.48
N HIS A 11 -19.53 -24.58 -5.86
CA HIS A 11 -18.66 -24.03 -6.88
C HIS A 11 -17.22 -24.32 -6.44
N LYS A 12 -16.71 -25.50 -6.82
CA LYS A 12 -15.31 -25.83 -6.79
C LYS A 12 -14.71 -24.91 -7.85
N PHE A 13 -14.23 -23.77 -7.38
CA PHE A 13 -13.25 -23.01 -8.12
C PHE A 13 -12.02 -23.91 -8.24
N LYS A 14 -12.02 -24.76 -9.27
CA LYS A 14 -10.80 -25.41 -9.72
C LYS A 14 -9.99 -24.29 -10.34
N MET A 15 -9.03 -23.79 -9.57
CA MET A 15 -7.85 -23.15 -10.16
C MET A 15 -7.42 -24.06 -11.32
N PRO A 16 -7.18 -23.54 -12.53
CA PRO A 16 -6.54 -24.31 -13.57
C PRO A 16 -5.27 -24.93 -12.97
N ASP A 17 -4.95 -26.16 -13.33
CA ASP A 17 -3.64 -26.79 -13.07
C ASP A 17 -2.55 -26.08 -13.91
N GLU A 18 -2.49 -24.75 -13.84
CA GLU A 18 -1.48 -23.92 -14.45
C GLU A 18 -0.37 -23.76 -13.42
N ASN A 19 0.79 -24.33 -13.74
CA ASN A 19 2.02 -24.02 -13.01
C ASN A 19 2.29 -22.53 -13.20
N VAL A 20 2.03 -21.73 -12.14
CA VAL A 20 2.41 -20.33 -12.11
C VAL A 20 3.89 -20.27 -11.74
N ASP A 21 4.74 -20.09 -12.75
CA ASP A 21 6.17 -19.83 -12.54
C ASP A 21 6.36 -18.38 -12.09
N LEU A 22 6.75 -18.21 -10.83
CA LEU A 22 7.09 -16.91 -10.26
C LEU A 22 8.58 -16.62 -10.50
N GLU A 23 8.87 -15.56 -11.25
CA GLU A 23 10.24 -15.11 -11.48
C GLU A 23 10.57 -13.89 -10.60
N LEU A 24 11.66 -13.99 -9.83
CA LEU A 24 12.21 -12.86 -9.10
C LEU A 24 12.87 -11.87 -10.08
N GLN A 25 12.25 -10.71 -10.29
CA GLN A 25 12.81 -9.64 -11.13
C GLN A 25 13.89 -8.84 -10.39
N TRP A 26 13.63 -8.43 -9.15
CA TRP A 26 14.64 -7.76 -8.34
C TRP A 26 14.38 -7.92 -6.85
N GLU A 27 15.43 -7.69 -6.08
CA GLU A 27 15.40 -7.68 -4.62
C GLU A 27 16.15 -6.45 -4.11
N SER A 28 15.61 -5.80 -3.07
CA SER A 28 16.26 -4.70 -2.38
C SER A 28 16.10 -4.84 -0.87
N ARG A 29 17.10 -4.35 -0.13
CA ARG A 29 17.04 -4.22 1.32
C ARG A 29 17.15 -2.74 1.68
N LEU A 30 16.12 -2.23 2.36
CA LEU A 30 16.12 -0.86 2.85
C LEU A 30 17.05 -0.73 4.07
N GLU A 31 17.71 0.42 4.19
CA GLU A 31 18.58 0.72 5.34
C GLU A 31 17.80 0.91 6.64
N LYS A 32 16.57 1.43 6.53
CA LYS A 32 15.65 1.65 7.65
C LYS A 32 14.59 0.57 7.71
N ASN A 33 14.20 0.19 8.93
CA ASN A 33 13.05 -0.67 9.15
C ASN A 33 11.76 0.04 8.73
N PHE A 34 10.81 -0.75 8.25
CA PHE A 34 9.48 -0.30 7.89
C PHE A 34 8.43 -1.30 8.38
N ASN A 35 7.23 -0.80 8.61
CA ASN A 35 6.11 -1.62 9.09
C ASN A 35 5.16 -2.00 7.95
N VAL A 36 5.01 -1.10 6.97
CA VAL A 36 4.01 -1.24 5.91
C VAL A 36 4.52 -0.64 4.61
N PHE A 37 4.02 -1.15 3.49
CA PHE A 37 4.22 -0.56 2.18
C PHE A 37 2.93 -0.65 1.35
N THR A 38 2.86 0.16 0.30
CA THR A 38 1.84 0.08 -0.74
C THR A 38 2.46 0.48 -2.08
N VAL A 39 1.80 0.13 -3.19
CA VAL A 39 2.24 0.45 -4.54
C VAL A 39 1.15 1.20 -5.27
N GLY A 40 1.52 2.27 -5.96
CA GLY A 40 0.63 3.00 -6.86
C GLY A 40 1.14 4.40 -7.19
N LYS A 41 0.39 5.09 -8.05
CA LYS A 41 0.62 6.50 -8.35
C LYS A 41 0.26 7.37 -7.15
N ILE A 42 1.07 8.40 -6.88
CA ILE A 42 0.90 9.31 -5.74
C ILE A 42 1.40 10.71 -6.11
N PHE A 43 0.77 11.76 -5.59
CA PHE A 43 1.20 13.17 -5.72
C PHE A 43 1.53 13.62 -7.16
N ARG A 44 0.81 13.09 -8.16
CA ARG A 44 1.03 13.34 -9.59
C ARG A 44 2.36 12.81 -10.16
N LEU A 45 3.01 11.86 -9.49
CA LEU A 45 4.07 11.08 -10.11
C LEU A 45 3.47 10.25 -11.26
N ASN A 46 4.20 10.18 -12.38
CA ASN A 46 3.72 9.59 -13.62
C ASN A 46 3.58 8.06 -13.53
N ASP A 47 4.52 7.45 -12.82
CA ASP A 47 4.68 6.01 -12.68
C ASP A 47 4.24 5.53 -11.30
N ASP A 48 3.94 4.24 -11.20
CA ASP A 48 3.69 3.62 -9.90
C ASP A 48 4.96 3.66 -9.06
N CYS A 49 4.78 3.99 -7.79
CA CYS A 49 5.86 4.12 -6.82
C CYS A 49 5.65 3.14 -5.68
N LEU A 50 6.77 2.72 -5.08
CA LEU A 50 6.74 1.99 -3.81
C LEU A 50 6.69 3.01 -2.67
N VAL A 51 5.59 3.03 -1.92
CA VAL A 51 5.40 3.92 -0.76
C VAL A 51 5.57 3.11 0.51
N VAL A 52 6.50 3.51 1.38
CA VAL A 52 6.91 2.77 2.58
C VAL A 52 6.65 3.61 3.82
N GLY A 53 6.03 3.00 4.83
CA GLY A 53 5.80 3.58 6.16
C GLY A 53 6.76 3.02 7.20
N GLY A 54 7.60 3.89 7.74
CA GLY A 54 8.65 3.57 8.71
C GLY A 54 8.17 3.39 10.15
N GLU A 55 8.98 2.72 10.96
CA GLU A 55 8.81 2.67 12.42
C GLU A 55 9.06 4.02 13.10
N ASP A 56 9.73 4.93 12.40
CA ASP A 56 10.10 6.28 12.85
C ASP A 56 9.04 7.35 12.49
N GLY A 57 7.87 6.94 11.99
CA GLY A 57 6.83 7.87 11.55
C GLY A 57 7.14 8.56 10.23
N MET A 58 8.18 8.14 9.51
CA MET A 58 8.52 8.64 8.18
C MET A 58 7.77 7.87 7.10
N ILE A 59 7.46 8.56 6.01
CA ILE A 59 7.04 7.95 4.75
C ILE A 59 8.15 8.18 3.73
N THR A 60 8.57 7.12 3.05
CA THR A 60 9.51 7.23 1.94
C THR A 60 8.88 6.66 0.66
N VAL A 61 8.98 7.41 -0.44
CA VAL A 61 8.50 7.01 -1.76
C VAL A 61 9.70 6.70 -2.63
N TYR A 62 9.74 5.49 -3.18
CA TYR A 62 10.79 5.01 -4.05
C TYR A 62 10.29 4.79 -5.48
N GLU A 63 11.19 4.98 -6.44
CA GLU A 63 10.99 4.54 -7.81
C GLU A 63 11.05 3.00 -7.87
N ILE A 64 10.13 2.38 -8.61
CA ILE A 64 10.17 0.93 -8.85
C ILE A 64 11.16 0.65 -9.98
N PRO A 65 12.22 -0.15 -9.74
CA PRO A 65 13.23 -0.42 -10.75
C PRO A 65 12.63 -1.15 -11.96
N THR A 66 12.95 -0.66 -13.16
CA THR A 66 12.75 -1.41 -14.40
C THR A 66 14.05 -2.13 -14.74
N VAL A 67 14.10 -3.44 -14.51
CA VAL A 67 15.27 -4.28 -14.79
C VAL A 67 14.95 -5.24 -15.94
N LYS A 68 15.94 -5.51 -16.79
CA LYS A 68 15.81 -6.46 -17.91
C LYS A 68 16.14 -7.91 -17.53
N ASN A 69 16.89 -8.09 -16.44
CA ASN A 69 17.34 -9.38 -15.92
C ASN A 69 17.12 -9.38 -14.41
N SER A 70 17.05 -10.57 -13.80
CA SER A 70 17.00 -10.70 -12.33
C SER A 70 18.20 -10.04 -11.66
N VAL A 71 17.98 -9.04 -10.81
CA VAL A 71 19.06 -8.33 -10.06
C VAL A 71 18.82 -8.37 -8.56
N LYS A 72 19.83 -8.83 -7.81
CA LYS A 72 19.80 -8.78 -6.34
C LYS A 72 20.46 -7.51 -5.82
N ASN A 73 19.99 -7.06 -4.65
CA ASN A 73 20.50 -5.88 -3.94
C ASN A 73 20.42 -4.58 -4.76
N VAL A 74 19.32 -4.38 -5.48
CA VAL A 74 19.07 -3.13 -6.18
C VAL A 74 18.96 -1.99 -5.17
N SER A 75 19.71 -0.92 -5.39
CA SER A 75 19.54 0.31 -4.60
C SER A 75 18.32 1.07 -5.12
N LEU A 76 17.32 1.26 -4.25
CA LEU A 76 16.11 1.98 -4.61
C LEU A 76 16.35 3.49 -4.57
N LYS A 77 15.90 4.17 -5.62
CA LYS A 77 15.99 5.63 -5.71
C LYS A 77 14.85 6.27 -4.93
N GLU A 78 15.20 6.95 -3.83
CA GLU A 78 14.27 7.77 -3.07
C GLU A 78 13.80 8.98 -3.92
N LEU A 79 12.49 9.14 -4.05
CA LEU A 79 11.86 10.25 -4.78
C LEU A 79 11.32 11.31 -3.82
N ILE A 80 10.71 10.87 -2.71
CA ILE A 80 10.03 11.75 -1.75
C ILE A 80 10.24 11.18 -0.35
N LYS A 81 10.42 12.07 0.62
CA LYS A 81 10.46 11.74 2.03
C LYS A 81 9.57 12.69 2.81
N LEU A 82 8.63 12.14 3.57
CA LEU A 82 7.65 12.87 4.36
C LEU A 82 7.73 12.45 5.81
N GLU A 83 7.31 13.33 6.69
CA GLU A 83 7.25 13.07 8.13
C GLU A 83 5.80 13.27 8.60
N THR A 84 5.22 12.23 9.20
CA THR A 84 3.85 12.27 9.73
C THR A 84 3.74 13.15 10.98
N LYS A 85 4.88 13.40 11.65
CA LYS A 85 4.96 13.95 13.01
C LYS A 85 4.13 13.11 14.01
N GLY A 86 3.98 11.81 13.73
CA GLY A 86 3.17 10.84 14.47
C GLY A 86 4.01 9.77 15.15
N GLY A 87 3.38 8.65 15.48
CA GLY A 87 4.05 7.42 15.89
C GLY A 87 4.52 6.56 14.70
N PRO A 88 5.02 5.34 14.98
CA PRO A 88 5.26 4.32 13.97
C PRO A 88 4.08 4.14 13.02
N VAL A 89 4.34 4.17 11.72
CA VAL A 89 3.29 4.01 10.70
C VAL A 89 2.77 2.58 10.72
N GLN A 90 1.46 2.39 10.63
CA GLN A 90 0.83 1.06 10.72
C GLN A 90 0.09 0.70 9.44
N THR A 91 -0.51 1.69 8.77
CA THR A 91 -1.25 1.45 7.53
C THR A 91 -1.22 2.68 6.62
N LEU A 92 -1.26 2.40 5.31
CA LEU A 92 -1.23 3.38 4.23
C LEU A 92 -2.42 3.13 3.30
N CYS A 93 -3.06 4.19 2.85
CA CYS A 93 -4.10 4.12 1.82
C CYS A 93 -3.88 5.21 0.78
N LEU A 94 -3.81 4.81 -0.48
CA LEU A 94 -3.74 5.70 -1.63
C LEU A 94 -5.16 6.00 -2.12
N HIS A 95 -5.56 7.27 -2.11
CA HIS A 95 -6.91 7.66 -2.51
C HIS A 95 -6.94 9.13 -2.98
N ASP A 96 -7.78 9.48 -3.95
CA ASP A 96 -8.01 10.88 -4.34
C ASP A 96 -8.98 11.55 -3.36
N VAL A 97 -8.48 11.89 -2.17
CA VAL A 97 -9.25 12.52 -1.09
C VAL A 97 -9.74 13.90 -1.52
N THR A 98 -8.91 14.64 -2.25
CA THR A 98 -9.23 15.99 -2.71
C THR A 98 -10.20 16.03 -3.90
N LYS A 99 -10.43 14.91 -4.59
CA LYS A 99 -11.19 14.81 -5.84
C LYS A 99 -10.66 15.75 -6.94
N PHE A 100 -9.38 16.09 -6.87
CA PHE A 100 -8.70 16.96 -7.85
C PHE A 100 -7.86 16.15 -8.85
N GLY A 101 -8.13 14.86 -9.00
CA GLY A 101 -7.51 13.99 -10.00
C GLY A 101 -6.09 13.56 -9.65
N SER A 102 -5.64 13.78 -8.41
CA SER A 102 -4.35 13.31 -7.93
C SER A 102 -4.52 12.44 -6.72
N VAL A 103 -3.85 11.29 -6.73
CA VAL A 103 -3.88 10.36 -5.59
C VAL A 103 -3.10 10.96 -4.42
N ASP A 104 -3.81 11.10 -3.31
CA ASP A 104 -3.33 11.52 -2.01
C ASP A 104 -2.97 10.30 -1.16
N LEU A 105 -2.36 10.53 0.00
CA LEU A 105 -1.95 9.47 0.92
C LEU A 105 -2.57 9.67 2.29
N ILE A 106 -3.31 8.67 2.74
CA ILE A 106 -3.84 8.56 4.09
C ILE A 106 -2.93 7.64 4.89
N VAL A 107 -2.50 8.09 6.06
CA VAL A 107 -1.58 7.38 6.94
C VAL A 107 -2.22 7.25 8.31
N ALA A 108 -2.21 6.05 8.87
CA ALA A 108 -2.54 5.83 10.27
C ALA A 108 -1.33 5.29 11.03
N ASP A 109 -1.20 5.71 12.29
CA ASP A 109 -0.07 5.36 13.14
C ASP A 109 -0.47 4.60 14.41
N SER A 110 0.55 4.14 15.13
CA SER A 110 0.39 3.35 16.36
C SER A 110 -0.15 4.15 17.55
N LYS A 111 -0.31 5.48 17.43
CA LYS A 111 -0.84 6.38 18.45
C LYS A 111 -2.27 6.83 18.14
N GLY A 112 -2.92 6.17 17.19
CA GLY A 112 -4.30 6.47 16.83
C GLY A 112 -4.46 7.77 16.05
N THR A 113 -3.39 8.25 15.41
CA THR A 113 -3.41 9.45 14.58
C THR A 113 -3.57 9.11 13.12
N LEU A 114 -4.52 9.78 12.47
CA LEU A 114 -4.78 9.77 11.04
C LEU A 114 -4.20 11.04 10.42
N THR A 115 -3.35 10.90 9.40
CA THR A 115 -2.72 12.01 8.67
C THR A 115 -3.01 11.88 7.18
N PHE A 116 -3.48 12.96 6.57
CA PHE A 116 -3.74 13.07 5.14
C PHE A 116 -2.64 13.92 4.51
N PHE A 117 -1.90 13.33 3.57
CA PHE A 117 -0.98 14.04 2.72
C PHE A 117 -1.60 14.26 1.36
N GLY A 118 -1.54 15.49 0.88
CA GLY A 118 -1.85 15.84 -0.50
C GLY A 118 -0.74 16.69 -1.07
N ASN A 119 -0.34 16.39 -2.30
CA ASN A 119 0.80 17.03 -2.96
C ASN A 119 2.03 17.20 -2.05
N LYS A 120 2.42 16.14 -1.33
CA LYS A 120 3.60 16.10 -0.43
C LYS A 120 3.50 16.95 0.84
N GLN A 121 2.32 17.47 1.19
CA GLN A 121 2.09 18.28 2.39
C GLN A 121 0.98 17.69 3.23
N ILE A 122 1.04 17.89 4.55
CA ILE A 122 -0.07 17.50 5.45
C ILE A 122 -1.24 18.44 5.15
N LEU A 123 -2.33 17.89 4.63
CA LEU A 123 -3.60 18.60 4.46
C LEU A 123 -4.40 18.59 5.75
N TYR A 124 -4.40 17.46 6.45
CA TYR A 124 -5.20 17.26 7.64
C TYR A 124 -4.56 16.22 8.55
N LYS A 125 -4.74 16.40 9.86
CA LYS A 125 -4.24 15.48 10.88
C LYS A 125 -5.16 15.48 12.08
N MET A 126 -5.54 14.30 12.55
CA MET A 126 -6.40 14.15 13.71
C MET A 126 -6.07 12.86 14.48
N THR A 127 -6.25 12.89 15.79
CA THR A 127 -6.24 11.67 16.62
C THR A 127 -7.69 11.17 16.73
N ILE A 128 -7.94 9.93 16.31
CA ILE A 128 -9.29 9.31 16.30
C ILE A 128 -9.39 8.12 17.25
N SER A 129 -8.28 7.69 17.82
CA SER A 129 -8.20 6.57 18.76
C SER A 129 -7.12 6.88 19.78
N GLU A 130 -7.30 6.39 21.01
CA GLU A 130 -6.23 6.41 22.03
C GLU A 130 -5.19 5.31 21.79
N GLY A 131 -5.51 4.34 20.93
CA GLY A 131 -4.67 3.20 20.58
C GLY A 131 -4.31 3.12 19.10
N CYS A 132 -3.52 2.12 18.74
CA CYS A 132 -3.07 1.85 17.37
C CYS A 132 -4.23 1.73 16.37
N ILE A 133 -4.11 2.37 15.20
CA ILE A 133 -4.98 2.10 14.05
C ILE A 133 -4.26 1.09 13.14
N SER A 134 -4.72 -0.16 13.16
CA SER A 134 -4.10 -1.26 12.43
C SER A 134 -4.59 -1.44 11.00
N ALA A 135 -5.72 -0.82 10.63
CA ALA A 135 -6.32 -0.95 9.31
C ALA A 135 -7.02 0.35 8.89
N LEU A 136 -6.97 0.64 7.60
CA LEU A 136 -7.75 1.66 6.94
C LEU A 136 -8.37 1.08 5.67
N ALA A 137 -9.62 1.40 5.43
CA ALA A 137 -10.29 1.16 4.17
C ALA A 137 -11.02 2.44 3.77
N VAL A 138 -11.00 2.75 2.47
CA VAL A 138 -11.82 3.81 1.90
C VAL A 138 -12.91 3.14 1.10
N ASP A 139 -14.15 3.41 1.49
CA ASP A 139 -15.33 2.97 0.75
C ASP A 139 -15.73 4.05 -0.26
N ILE A 140 -16.25 3.62 -1.41
CA ILE A 140 -16.67 4.50 -2.49
C ILE A 140 -18.12 4.13 -2.82
N ASP A 141 -19.04 5.03 -2.49
CA ASP A 141 -20.42 4.93 -2.96
C ASP A 141 -20.41 4.97 -4.50
N THR A 142 -20.83 3.88 -5.13
CA THR A 142 -20.95 3.72 -6.59
C THR A 142 -22.37 3.98 -7.06
#